data_AF-A0AAW0CRC2-F1
#
_entry.id   AF-A0AAW0CRC2-F1
#
_cell.length_a   1.000
_cell.length_b   1.000
_cell.length_c   1.000
_cell.angle_alpha   90.00
_cell.angle_beta   90.00
_cell.angle_gamma   90.00
#
_symmetry.space_group_name_H-M   'P 1'
#
loop_
_entity.id
_entity.type
_entity.pdbx_description
1 polymer ?
#
loop_
_entity_poly.entity_id
_entity_poly.type
_entity_poly.pdbx_seq_one_letter_code
_entity_poly.pdbx_strand_id
1 'polypeptide(L)'
;MAPPPGQPPSYESSALDASTPAFSQLVQTTFQQLGAVVGGLATQVNDLAVSVEITNAQLANIRQRKLNQMVLKPETVPEARSKSIDDACFLRMLHKTVPGSGIALAQRLRPKEVLAEFIHEKPPSVGDVHPLALGRRTAQTLSHIDILNLMMFYNEDFWIVTDDSLEARREKMLVWLTI
;
A
#
# COMPACT_ATOMS: atom_id res chain seq x y z
N MET A 1 39.94 -83.85 -24.62
CA MET A 1 39.98 -82.69 -25.52
C MET A 1 39.96 -81.43 -24.66
N ALA A 2 41.04 -80.66 -24.69
CA ALA A 2 41.16 -79.39 -23.96
C ALA A 2 40.73 -78.22 -24.86
N PRO A 3 40.11 -77.14 -24.34
CA PRO A 3 39.74 -75.98 -25.14
C PRO A 3 40.98 -75.12 -25.47
N PRO A 4 40.95 -74.32 -26.56
CA PRO A 4 42.09 -73.53 -26.99
C PRO A 4 42.26 -72.27 -26.11
N PRO A 5 43.51 -71.80 -25.88
CA PRO A 5 43.76 -70.55 -25.19
C PRO A 5 43.78 -69.38 -26.17
N GLY A 6 43.12 -68.26 -25.84
CA GLY A 6 43.41 -66.99 -26.52
C GLY A 6 42.23 -66.09 -26.90
N GLN A 7 41.28 -65.84 -25.99
CA GLN A 7 40.43 -64.64 -26.13
C GLN A 7 40.67 -63.72 -24.93
N PRO A 8 41.21 -62.51 -25.12
CA PRO A 8 41.24 -61.52 -24.05
C PRO A 8 39.80 -61.13 -23.70
N PRO A 9 39.48 -60.89 -22.42
CA PRO A 9 38.18 -60.39 -22.04
C PRO A 9 37.98 -59.02 -22.69
N SER A 10 36.95 -58.91 -23.53
CA SER A 10 36.38 -57.63 -23.94
C SER A 10 35.87 -56.93 -22.69
N TYR A 11 36.67 -56.03 -22.12
CA TYR A 11 36.21 -55.11 -21.11
C TYR A 11 35.18 -54.19 -21.76
N GLU A 12 33.91 -54.46 -21.49
CA GLU A 12 32.81 -53.54 -21.76
C GLU A 12 33.10 -52.23 -21.03
N SER A 13 33.58 -51.24 -21.79
CA SER A 13 33.74 -49.85 -21.37
C SER A 13 32.37 -49.15 -21.33
N SER A 14 31.40 -49.72 -20.62
CA SER A 14 30.01 -49.24 -20.59
C SER A 14 29.68 -48.39 -19.36
N ALA A 15 30.63 -48.21 -18.43
CA ALA A 15 30.38 -47.49 -17.19
C ALA A 15 30.53 -45.96 -17.30
N LEU A 16 31.30 -45.44 -18.28
CA LEU A 16 31.55 -44.00 -18.41
C LEU A 16 30.42 -43.22 -19.13
N ASP A 17 29.63 -43.87 -19.98
CA ASP A 17 28.56 -43.21 -20.76
C ASP A 17 27.28 -42.94 -19.95
N ALA A 18 27.03 -43.71 -18.89
CA ALA A 18 25.84 -43.55 -18.05
C ALA A 18 25.96 -42.40 -17.02
N SER A 19 27.19 -41.97 -16.69
CA SER A 19 27.48 -40.89 -15.73
C SER A 19 27.23 -39.49 -16.28
N THR A 20 27.39 -39.29 -17.59
CA THR A 20 27.22 -38.01 -18.30
C THR A 20 25.78 -37.48 -18.27
N PRO A 21 24.73 -38.28 -18.57
CA PRO A 21 23.35 -37.81 -18.51
C PRO A 21 22.89 -37.55 -17.07
N ALA A 22 23.35 -38.33 -16.09
CA ALA A 22 23.03 -38.11 -14.67
C ALA A 22 23.62 -36.78 -14.16
N PHE A 23 24.87 -36.48 -14.52
CA PHE A 23 25.50 -35.21 -14.20
C PHE A 23 24.79 -34.03 -14.89
N SER A 24 24.44 -34.16 -16.17
CA SER A 24 23.69 -33.14 -16.91
C SER A 24 22.33 -32.83 -16.26
N GLN A 25 21.60 -33.87 -15.84
CA GLN A 25 20.34 -33.70 -15.11
C GLN A 25 20.53 -33.01 -13.76
N LEU A 26 21.58 -33.37 -13.00
CA LEU A 26 21.88 -32.72 -11.73
C LEU A 26 22.16 -31.21 -11.93
N VAL A 27 23.00 -30.87 -12.93
CA VAL A 27 23.33 -29.49 -13.27
C VAL A 27 22.07 -28.72 -13.65
N GLN A 28 21.22 -29.28 -14.51
CA GLN A 28 19.99 -28.64 -14.95
C GLN A 28 18.99 -28.43 -13.81
N THR A 29 18.86 -29.41 -12.91
CA THR A 29 18.01 -29.32 -11.73
C THR A 29 18.51 -28.23 -10.78
N THR A 30 19.83 -28.16 -10.58
CA THR A 30 20.46 -27.13 -9.73
C THR A 30 20.22 -25.73 -10.31
N PHE A 31 20.39 -25.54 -11.61
CA PHE A 31 20.10 -24.26 -12.27
C PHE A 31 18.62 -23.86 -12.18
N GLN A 32 17.70 -24.81 -12.32
CA GLN A 32 16.26 -24.53 -12.15
C GLN A 32 15.92 -24.11 -10.73
N GLN A 33 16.47 -24.81 -9.73
CA GLN A 33 16.29 -24.45 -8.31
C GLN A 33 16.88 -23.07 -8.02
N LEU A 34 18.08 -22.78 -8.53
CA LEU A 34 18.71 -21.46 -8.38
C LEU A 34 17.85 -20.37 -9.02
N GLY A 35 17.32 -20.61 -10.22
CA GLY A 35 16.42 -19.69 -10.91
C GLY A 35 15.14 -19.40 -10.12
N ALA A 36 14.55 -20.43 -9.51
CA ALA A 36 13.39 -20.27 -8.65
C ALA A 36 13.70 -19.45 -7.38
N VAL A 37 14.85 -19.70 -6.75
CA VAL A 37 15.30 -18.92 -5.57
C VAL A 37 15.56 -17.47 -5.94
N VAL A 38 16.27 -17.20 -7.04
CA VAL A 38 16.54 -15.84 -7.51
C VAL A 38 15.25 -15.11 -7.88
N GLY A 39 14.30 -15.77 -8.55
CA GLY A 39 12.99 -15.20 -8.85
C GLY A 39 12.16 -14.88 -7.61
N GLY A 40 12.18 -15.79 -6.60
CA GLY A 40 11.56 -15.56 -5.31
C GLY A 40 12.16 -14.37 -4.57
N LEU A 41 13.49 -14.27 -4.55
CA LEU A 41 14.20 -13.15 -3.92
C LEU A 41 13.90 -11.83 -4.62
N ALA A 42 13.87 -11.80 -5.95
CA ALA A 42 13.52 -10.59 -6.71
C ALA A 42 12.10 -10.10 -6.36
N THR A 43 11.16 -11.03 -6.18
CA THR A 43 9.79 -10.71 -5.76
C THR A 43 9.77 -10.12 -4.34
N GLN A 44 10.47 -10.76 -3.39
CA GLN A 44 10.57 -10.25 -2.02
C GLN A 44 11.22 -8.87 -1.93
N VAL A 45 12.26 -8.62 -2.74
CA VAL A 45 12.91 -7.30 -2.81
C VAL A 45 11.94 -6.24 -3.35
N ASN A 46 11.14 -6.56 -4.36
CA ASN A 46 10.11 -5.66 -4.87
C ASN A 46 9.02 -5.38 -3.82
N ASP A 47 8.55 -6.41 -3.11
CA ASP A 47 7.56 -6.25 -2.04
C ASP A 47 8.09 -5.37 -0.90
N LEU A 48 9.37 -5.55 -0.53
CA LEU A 48 10.02 -4.73 0.48
C LEU A 48 10.16 -3.27 0.02
N ALA A 49 10.52 -3.03 -1.24
CA ALA A 49 10.61 -1.68 -1.79
C ALA A 49 9.25 -0.95 -1.71
N VAL A 50 8.16 -1.64 -2.07
CA VAL A 50 6.79 -1.12 -1.93
C VAL A 50 6.46 -0.85 -0.46
N SER A 51 6.82 -1.76 0.46
CA SER A 51 6.58 -1.57 1.90
C SER A 51 7.34 -0.37 2.47
N VAL A 52 8.58 -0.12 2.03
CA VAL A 52 9.37 1.03 2.47
C VAL A 52 8.74 2.33 1.97
N GLU A 53 8.28 2.37 0.73
CA GLU A 53 7.57 3.52 0.16
C GLU A 53 6.29 3.84 0.94
N ILE A 54 5.47 2.83 1.25
CA ILE A 54 4.27 2.96 2.10
C ILE A 54 4.63 3.53 3.47
N THR A 55 5.68 3.00 4.11
CA THR A 55 6.10 3.45 5.45
C THR A 55 6.58 4.90 5.44
N ASN A 56 7.35 5.28 4.43
CA ASN A 56 7.82 6.65 4.26
C ASN A 56 6.65 7.63 4.04
N ALA A 57 5.66 7.24 3.23
CA ALA A 57 4.45 8.03 3.04
C ALA A 57 3.64 8.18 4.35
N GLN A 58 3.52 7.10 5.13
CA GLN A 58 2.87 7.13 6.46
C GLN A 58 3.59 8.10 7.41
N LEU A 59 4.92 8.05 7.46
CA LEU A 59 5.72 8.93 8.29
C LEU A 59 5.58 10.41 7.88
N ALA A 60 5.56 10.70 6.58
CA ALA A 60 5.33 12.05 6.06
C ALA A 60 3.95 12.58 6.46
N ASN A 61 2.91 11.75 6.37
CA ASN A 61 1.56 12.12 6.80
C ASN A 61 1.46 12.32 8.32
N ILE A 62 2.07 11.47 9.15
CA ILE A 62 2.11 11.67 10.60
C ILE A 62 2.79 13.01 10.93
N ARG A 63 3.91 13.33 10.26
CA ARG A 63 4.57 14.64 10.42
C ARG A 63 3.65 15.79 10.02
N GLN A 64 2.94 15.66 8.90
CA GLN A 64 1.99 16.68 8.46
C GLN A 64 0.84 16.88 9.44
N ARG A 65 0.28 15.80 9.99
CA ARG A 65 -0.79 15.88 11.01
C ARG A 65 -0.28 16.51 12.30
N LYS A 66 0.93 16.16 12.75
CA LYS A 66 1.61 16.84 13.87
C LYS A 66 1.82 18.34 13.63
N LEU A 67 2.17 18.75 12.40
CA LEU A 67 2.25 20.16 12.02
C LEU A 67 0.88 20.84 12.06
N ASN A 68 -0.17 20.18 11.55
CA ASN A 68 -1.55 20.69 11.64
C ASN A 68 -1.95 20.93 13.11
N GLN A 69 -1.53 20.06 14.04
CA GLN A 69 -1.73 20.22 15.48
C GLN A 69 -1.04 21.47 16.07
N MET A 70 0.16 21.82 15.59
CA MET A 70 0.88 23.01 16.07
C MET A 70 0.20 24.31 15.66
N VAL A 71 -0.44 24.33 14.48
CA VAL A 71 -1.22 25.50 14.01
C VAL A 71 -2.46 25.73 14.88
N LEU A 72 -3.03 24.66 15.44
CA LEU A 72 -4.24 24.74 16.26
C LEU A 72 -3.99 25.10 17.74
N LYS A 73 -2.74 25.12 18.22
CA LYS A 73 -2.43 25.55 19.58
C LYS A 73 -2.38 27.09 19.66
N PRO A 74 -3.28 27.74 20.43
CA PRO A 74 -3.35 29.20 20.49
C PRO A 74 -2.12 29.87 21.15
N GLU A 75 -1.21 29.10 21.74
CA GLU A 75 -0.08 29.62 22.52
C GLU A 75 1.20 29.86 21.70
N THR A 76 1.31 29.34 20.47
CA THR A 76 2.56 29.42 19.66
C THR A 76 2.58 30.55 18.64
N VAL A 77 1.58 31.45 18.61
CA VAL A 77 1.55 32.57 17.65
C VAL A 77 1.54 33.90 18.40
N PRO A 78 2.70 34.56 18.56
CA PRO A 78 2.74 35.95 18.97
C PRO A 78 2.08 36.80 17.85
N GLU A 79 1.03 37.53 18.20
CA GLU A 79 0.59 38.75 17.50
C GLU A 79 0.11 38.65 16.03
N ALA A 80 -0.66 37.62 15.67
CA ALA A 80 -1.50 37.67 14.47
C ALA A 80 -2.99 37.55 14.83
N ARG A 81 -3.50 38.48 15.64
CA ARG A 81 -4.95 38.72 15.72
C ARG A 81 -5.42 39.25 14.36
N SER A 82 -6.53 38.71 13.85
CA SER A 82 -7.32 39.20 12.71
C SER A 82 -6.97 38.67 11.30
N LYS A 83 -6.71 37.38 11.16
CA LYS A 83 -7.29 36.63 10.04
C LYS A 83 -8.14 35.53 10.63
N SER A 84 -9.35 35.35 10.10
CA SER A 84 -10.41 34.60 10.77
C SER A 84 -9.93 33.20 11.14
N ILE A 85 -10.60 32.60 12.11
CA ILE A 85 -10.44 31.18 12.47
C ILE A 85 -10.57 30.27 11.21
N ASP A 86 -11.14 30.79 10.11
CA ASP A 86 -11.20 30.12 8.80
C ASP A 86 -9.84 30.04 8.08
N ASP A 87 -8.93 31.00 8.25
CA ASP A 87 -7.59 30.99 7.63
C ASP A 87 -6.60 30.11 8.41
N ALA A 88 -6.79 29.95 9.72
CA ALA A 88 -5.94 29.10 10.57
C ALA A 88 -6.25 27.59 10.42
N CYS A 89 -7.40 27.23 9.84
CA CYS A 89 -7.84 25.85 9.67
C CYS A 89 -7.49 25.28 8.27
N PHE A 90 -6.37 25.72 7.68
CA PHE A 90 -5.81 25.15 6.46
C PHE A 90 -5.20 23.76 6.75
N LEU A 91 -6.07 22.76 6.94
CA LEU A 91 -5.67 21.36 7.01
C LEU A 91 -5.14 20.96 5.63
N ARG A 92 -3.81 20.92 5.49
CA ARG A 92 -3.17 20.43 4.26
C ARG A 92 -3.55 18.97 4.06
N MET A 93 -3.95 18.65 2.84
CA MET A 93 -4.37 17.30 2.48
C MET A 93 -3.23 16.31 2.62
N LEU A 94 -3.56 15.12 3.12
CA LEU A 94 -2.61 14.04 3.30
C LEU A 94 -2.49 13.23 2.01
N HIS A 95 -1.35 12.61 1.79
CA HIS A 95 -1.20 11.64 0.70
C HIS A 95 -1.94 10.34 1.05
N LYS A 96 -2.41 9.59 0.06
CA LYS A 96 -2.91 8.23 0.29
C LYS A 96 -1.77 7.36 0.80
N THR A 97 -2.01 6.61 1.86
CA THR A 97 -0.97 5.77 2.51
C THR A 97 -1.34 4.30 2.58
N VAL A 98 -2.63 3.98 2.52
CA VAL A 98 -3.10 2.60 2.49
C VAL A 98 -3.46 2.24 1.05
N PRO A 99 -2.85 1.19 0.46
CA PRO A 99 -3.22 0.74 -0.87
C PRO A 99 -4.65 0.20 -0.91
N GLY A 100 -5.23 0.11 -2.11
CA GLY A 100 -6.60 -0.36 -2.32
C GLY A 100 -7.65 0.74 -2.17
N SER A 101 -8.92 0.34 -2.08
CA SER A 101 -10.06 1.26 -2.03
C SER A 101 -10.91 1.02 -0.79
N GLY A 102 -11.28 2.12 -0.12
CA GLY A 102 -12.20 2.09 1.02
C GLY A 102 -13.67 1.94 0.66
N ILE A 103 -14.02 1.50 -0.56
CA ILE A 103 -15.41 1.30 -0.99
C ILE A 103 -16.19 0.44 0.00
N ALA A 104 -15.59 -0.65 0.50
CA ALA A 104 -16.24 -1.52 1.48
C ALA A 104 -16.53 -0.80 2.81
N LEU A 105 -15.68 0.16 3.22
CA LEU A 105 -15.87 0.97 4.42
C LEU A 105 -16.98 2.00 4.20
N ALA A 106 -16.97 2.69 3.05
CA ALA A 106 -18.02 3.64 2.68
C ALA A 106 -19.39 2.95 2.51
N GLN A 107 -19.41 1.72 1.99
CA GLN A 107 -20.63 0.93 1.82
C GLN A 107 -21.37 0.63 3.14
N ARG A 108 -20.65 0.59 4.26
CA ARG A 108 -21.27 0.43 5.59
C ARG A 108 -22.12 1.63 6.00
N LEU A 109 -21.86 2.79 5.42
CA LEU A 109 -22.56 4.04 5.69
C LEU A 109 -23.62 4.37 4.63
N ARG A 110 -23.46 3.87 3.38
CA ARG A 110 -24.45 4.04 2.30
C ARG A 110 -24.47 2.86 1.31
N PRO A 111 -25.64 2.52 0.73
CA PRO A 111 -25.74 1.49 -0.31
C PRO A 111 -24.90 1.78 -1.56
N LYS A 112 -24.52 0.71 -2.27
CA LYS A 112 -23.57 0.73 -3.39
C LYS A 112 -24.03 1.59 -4.56
N GLU A 113 -25.34 1.73 -4.76
CA GLU A 113 -25.96 2.47 -5.86
C GLU A 113 -25.64 3.97 -5.77
N VAL A 114 -25.58 4.50 -4.54
CA VAL A 114 -25.24 5.90 -4.28
C VAL A 114 -23.73 6.14 -4.36
N LEU A 115 -22.93 5.11 -4.09
CA LEU A 115 -21.47 5.20 -4.11
C LEU A 115 -20.87 5.05 -5.52
N ALA A 116 -21.62 4.49 -6.48
CA ALA A 116 -21.16 4.24 -7.83
C ALA A 116 -20.72 5.52 -8.57
N GLU A 117 -21.33 6.67 -8.25
CA GLU A 117 -21.00 7.98 -8.81
C GLU A 117 -19.62 8.51 -8.37
N PHE A 118 -19.04 7.88 -7.34
CA PHE A 118 -17.81 8.35 -6.69
C PHE A 118 -16.65 7.36 -6.81
N ILE A 119 -16.87 6.24 -7.50
CA ILE A 119 -15.81 5.29 -7.81
C ILE A 119 -14.87 5.99 -8.79
N HIS A 120 -13.64 6.25 -8.35
CA HIS A 120 -12.62 6.82 -9.22
C HIS A 120 -12.36 5.88 -10.41
N GLU A 121 -12.42 6.41 -11.64
CA GLU A 121 -12.15 5.66 -12.88
C GLU A 121 -10.78 4.95 -12.84
N LYS A 122 -9.83 5.58 -12.15
CA LYS A 122 -8.55 4.99 -11.76
C LYS A 122 -8.48 4.93 -10.23
N PRO A 123 -8.26 3.74 -9.63
CA PRO A 123 -8.08 3.66 -8.19
C PRO A 123 -6.85 4.47 -7.78
N PRO A 124 -6.95 5.27 -6.70
CA PRO A 124 -5.85 6.11 -6.27
C PRO A 124 -4.67 5.25 -5.78
N SER A 125 -3.47 5.64 -6.18
CA SER A 125 -2.21 5.02 -5.76
C SER A 125 -1.75 5.58 -4.41
N VAL A 126 -0.94 4.81 -3.68
CA VAL A 126 -0.20 5.34 -2.54
C VAL A 126 0.65 6.53 -3.01
N GLY A 127 0.65 7.61 -2.24
CA GLY A 127 1.29 8.87 -2.63
C GLY A 127 0.36 9.87 -3.33
N ASP A 128 -0.79 9.45 -3.86
CA ASP A 128 -1.74 10.37 -4.48
C ASP A 128 -2.36 11.33 -3.46
N VAL A 129 -2.74 12.53 -3.90
CA VAL A 129 -3.49 13.50 -3.09
C VAL A 129 -4.92 13.55 -3.59
N HIS A 130 -5.89 13.54 -2.68
CA HIS A 130 -7.30 13.58 -3.08
C HIS A 130 -7.63 14.92 -3.76
N PRO A 131 -8.44 14.96 -4.83
CA PRO A 131 -8.71 16.18 -5.60
C PRO A 131 -9.59 17.21 -4.88
N LEU A 132 -10.32 16.84 -3.82
CA LEU A 132 -11.08 17.82 -3.03
C LEU A 132 -10.11 18.77 -2.31
N ALA A 133 -9.83 19.93 -2.89
CA ALA A 133 -9.04 20.97 -2.26
C ALA A 133 -9.73 21.47 -0.96
N LEU A 134 -9.38 20.86 0.18
CA LEU A 134 -9.79 21.31 1.52
C LEU A 134 -9.26 22.71 1.85
N GLY A 135 -8.37 23.27 1.02
CA GLY A 135 -7.82 24.62 1.16
C GLY A 135 -8.83 25.77 1.07
N ARG A 136 -10.12 25.53 0.84
CA ARG A 136 -11.19 26.52 1.10
C ARG A 136 -12.39 25.96 1.87
N ARG A 137 -12.42 24.65 2.09
CA ARG A 137 -13.50 23.94 2.80
C ARG A 137 -12.93 23.42 4.11
N THR A 138 -13.35 24.00 5.23
CA THR A 138 -13.02 23.44 6.53
C THR A 138 -13.66 22.05 6.64
N ALA A 139 -13.11 21.15 7.46
CA ALA A 139 -13.72 19.83 7.70
C ALA A 139 -15.18 19.95 8.16
N GLN A 140 -15.54 21.08 8.79
CA GLN A 140 -16.89 21.43 9.21
C GLN A 140 -17.88 21.65 8.04
N THR A 141 -17.37 21.97 6.84
CA THR A 141 -18.20 22.19 5.64
C THR A 141 -18.40 20.94 4.79
N LEU A 142 -17.74 19.82 5.15
CA LEU A 142 -17.83 18.59 4.36
C LEU A 142 -19.23 18.02 4.37
N SER A 143 -19.77 17.75 3.19
CA SER A 143 -21.01 16.99 3.08
C SER A 143 -20.75 15.53 3.45
N HIS A 144 -21.82 14.78 3.73
CA HIS A 144 -21.69 13.34 3.96
C HIS A 144 -21.02 12.63 2.78
N ILE A 145 -21.30 13.08 1.55
CA ILE A 145 -20.70 12.54 0.33
C ILE A 145 -19.20 12.84 0.28
N ASP A 146 -18.78 14.05 0.61
CA ASP A 146 -17.35 14.40 0.66
C ASP A 146 -16.60 13.46 1.64
N ILE A 147 -17.21 13.16 2.79
CA ILE A 147 -16.65 12.24 3.79
C ILE A 147 -16.51 10.82 3.22
N LEU A 148 -17.54 10.30 2.54
CA LEU A 148 -17.49 8.98 1.91
C LEU A 148 -16.41 8.90 0.83
N ASN A 149 -16.25 9.96 0.03
CA ASN A 149 -15.20 10.04 -0.99
C ASN A 149 -13.81 9.97 -0.37
N LEU A 150 -13.62 10.68 0.75
CA LEU A 150 -12.36 10.63 1.48
C LEU A 150 -12.12 9.26 2.12
N MET A 151 -13.14 8.58 2.65
CA MET A 151 -13.02 7.21 3.16
C MET A 151 -12.60 6.24 2.05
N MET A 152 -13.23 6.35 0.86
CA MET A 152 -12.90 5.53 -0.30
C MET A 152 -11.47 5.79 -0.79
N PHE A 153 -11.07 7.07 -0.83
CA PHE A 153 -9.75 7.45 -1.28
C PHE A 153 -8.66 7.04 -0.30
N TYR A 154 -8.79 7.33 0.99
CA TYR A 154 -7.75 7.01 1.98
C TYR A 154 -7.75 5.53 2.38
N ASN A 155 -8.81 4.78 2.05
CA ASN A 155 -9.05 3.42 2.52
C ASN A 155 -9.01 3.35 4.06
N GLU A 156 -9.74 4.27 4.67
CA GLU A 156 -9.77 4.51 6.12
C GLU A 156 -11.20 4.87 6.53
N ASP A 157 -11.61 4.44 7.72
CA ASP A 157 -12.96 4.72 8.22
C ASP A 157 -13.04 5.95 9.13
N PHE A 158 -11.89 6.51 9.52
CA PHE A 158 -11.77 7.67 10.41
C PHE A 158 -12.48 7.48 11.76
N TRP A 159 -12.65 6.24 12.20
CA TRP A 159 -13.47 5.85 13.36
C TRP A 159 -14.96 6.22 13.25
N ILE A 160 -15.44 6.45 12.02
CA ILE A 160 -16.83 6.75 11.75
C ILE A 160 -17.66 5.46 11.80
N VAL A 161 -18.79 5.52 12.50
CA VAL A 161 -19.77 4.43 12.60
C VAL A 161 -21.11 4.82 11.97
N THR A 162 -21.94 3.83 11.69
CA THR A 162 -23.22 4.00 10.97
C THR A 162 -24.16 5.00 11.64
N ASP A 163 -24.18 5.02 12.96
CA ASP A 163 -25.10 5.86 13.76
C ASP A 163 -24.56 7.28 14.01
N ASP A 164 -23.34 7.60 13.56
CA ASP A 164 -22.81 8.95 13.73
C ASP A 164 -23.63 9.98 12.94
N SER A 165 -23.96 11.10 13.59
CA SER A 165 -24.50 12.28 12.91
C SER A 165 -23.47 12.87 11.95
N LEU A 166 -23.92 13.66 10.96
CA LEU A 166 -22.99 14.35 10.05
C LEU A 166 -21.97 15.22 10.80
N GLU A 167 -22.39 15.85 11.90
CA GLU A 167 -21.52 16.65 12.75
C GLU A 167 -20.46 15.79 13.44
N ALA A 168 -20.85 14.67 14.05
CA ALA A 168 -19.91 13.73 14.67
C ALA A 168 -18.89 13.17 13.65
N ARG A 169 -19.33 12.90 12.42
CA ARG A 169 -18.44 12.46 11.34
C ARG A 169 -17.40 13.52 10.97
N ARG A 170 -17.83 14.79 10.87
CA ARG A 170 -16.93 15.93 10.60
C ARG A 170 -15.91 16.12 11.71
N GLU A 171 -16.33 15.98 12.97
CA GLU A 171 -15.45 16.06 14.13
C GLU A 171 -14.40 14.95 14.11
N LYS A 172 -14.80 13.69 13.94
CA LYS A 172 -13.87 12.56 13.83
C LYS A 172 -12.89 12.70 12.68
N MET A 173 -13.36 13.19 11.53
CA MET A 173 -12.49 13.53 10.41
C MET A 173 -11.49 14.65 10.74
N LEU A 174 -11.93 15.69 11.43
CA LEU A 174 -11.06 16.79 11.86
C LEU A 174 -10.01 16.28 12.85
N VAL A 175 -10.39 15.40 13.78
CA VAL A 175 -9.47 14.70 14.67
C VAL A 175 -8.46 13.87 13.86
N TRP A 176 -8.91 13.09 12.88
CA TRP A 176 -8.01 12.31 12.03
C TRP A 176 -7.03 13.17 11.22
N LEU A 177 -7.47 14.31 10.69
CA LEU A 177 -6.62 15.25 9.96
C LEU A 177 -5.58 15.97 10.84
N THR A 178 -5.75 15.90 12.16
CA THR A 178 -4.91 16.60 13.13
C THR A 178 -4.00 15.69 13.96
N ILE A 179 -4.27 14.38 14.07
CA ILE A 179 -3.43 13.40 14.80
C ILE A 179 -2.29 12.88 13.94
#